data_AF-A0A2V7YVK7-F1
#
_entry.id   AF-A0A2V7YVK7-F1
#
_cell.length_a   1.000
_cell.length_b   1.000
_cell.length_c   1.000
_cell.angle_alpha   90.00
_cell.angle_beta   90.00
_cell.angle_gamma   90.00
#
_symmetry.space_group_name_H-M   'P 1'
#
loop_
_entity.id
_entity.type
_entity.pdbx_description
1 polymer ?
#
loop_
_entity_poly.entity_id
_entity_poly.type
_entity_poly.pdbx_seq_one_letter_code
_entity_poly.pdbx_strand_id
1 'polypeptide(L)' 'MRTTISIADDLYTEAKELAKGRSFNDFASEAIRESILRLKRAKLAQEMEEGYRAEATASSLDPDWAGFEVEGL' A
#
# COMPACT_ATOMS: atom_id res chain seq x y z
N MET A 1 3.27 11.85 -21.67
CA MET A 1 3.94 12.93 -20.92
C MET A 1 5.41 12.53 -20.77
N ARG A 2 6.37 13.39 -21.15
CA ARG A 2 7.80 13.12 -21.01
C ARG A 2 8.31 13.85 -19.77
N THR A 3 8.96 13.13 -18.87
CA THR A 3 9.52 13.69 -17.64
C THR A 3 11.02 13.42 -17.62
N THR A 4 11.80 14.43 -17.29
CA THR A 4 13.25 14.30 -17.08
C THR A 4 13.51 14.22 -15.58
N ILE A 5 14.31 13.25 -15.16
CA ILE A 5 14.72 13.05 -13.77
C ILE A 5 16.24 13.05 -13.68
N SER A 6 16.77 13.62 -12.61
CA SER A 6 18.19 13.56 -12.27
C SER A 6 18.39 12.46 -11.23
N ILE A 7 19.35 11.58 -11.48
CA ILE A 7 19.68 10.43 -10.64
C ILE A 7 21.19 10.43 -10.45
N ALA A 8 21.65 10.03 -9.26
CA ALA A 8 23.08 9.86 -9.03
C ALA A 8 23.65 8.70 -9.87
N ASP A 9 24.90 8.82 -10.29
CA ASP A 9 25.52 7.89 -11.25
C ASP A 9 25.67 6.46 -10.69
N ASP A 10 25.90 6.35 -9.38
CA ASP A 10 25.95 5.08 -8.65
C ASP A 10 24.59 4.36 -8.70
N LEU A 11 23.52 5.05 -8.36
CA LEU A 11 22.15 4.53 -8.40
C LEU A 11 21.71 4.17 -9.83
N TYR A 12 22.12 4.97 -10.82
CA TYR A 12 21.85 4.66 -12.22
C TYR A 12 22.54 3.35 -12.64
N THR A 13 23.78 3.15 -12.22
CA THR A 13 24.56 1.95 -12.52
C THR A 13 23.90 0.71 -11.92
N GLU A 14 23.54 0.77 -10.63
CA GLU A 14 22.86 -0.32 -9.94
C GLU A 14 21.50 -0.66 -10.59
N ALA A 15 20.68 0.36 -10.88
CA ALA A 15 19.40 0.18 -11.55
C ALA A 15 19.56 -0.45 -12.95
N LYS A 16 20.64 -0.11 -13.67
CA LYS A 16 20.94 -0.68 -14.98
C LYS A 16 21.35 -2.14 -14.90
N GLU A 17 22.12 -2.53 -13.88
CA GLU A 17 22.44 -3.94 -13.62
C GLU A 17 21.18 -4.77 -13.29
N LEU A 18 20.29 -4.20 -12.48
CA LEU A 18 19.00 -4.81 -12.14
C LEU A 18 18.05 -4.95 -13.34
N ALA A 19 18.15 -4.05 -14.32
CA ALA A 19 17.35 -4.12 -15.53
C ALA A 19 17.67 -5.35 -16.40
N LYS A 20 18.85 -5.99 -16.23
CA LYS A 20 19.27 -7.25 -16.89
C LYS A 20 19.01 -7.29 -18.40
N GLY A 21 19.25 -6.18 -19.10
CA GLY A 21 19.07 -6.07 -20.55
C GLY A 21 17.71 -5.51 -21.01
N ARG A 22 16.80 -5.18 -20.09
CA ARG A 22 15.59 -4.40 -20.38
C ARG A 22 15.92 -2.91 -20.58
N SER A 23 15.03 -2.16 -21.23
CA SER A 23 15.18 -0.72 -21.32
C SER A 23 15.08 -0.09 -19.91
N PHE A 24 15.91 0.92 -19.64
CA PHE A 24 15.88 1.61 -18.35
C PHE A 24 14.52 2.24 -18.07
N ASN A 25 13.81 2.69 -19.11
CA ASN A 25 12.48 3.29 -18.96
C ASN A 25 11.43 2.27 -18.53
N ASP A 26 11.47 1.05 -19.07
CA ASP A 26 10.55 -0.02 -18.65
C ASP A 26 10.81 -0.43 -17.21
N PHE A 27 12.09 -0.57 -16.85
CA PHE A 27 12.51 -0.85 -15.48
C PHE A 27 12.06 0.24 -14.50
N ALA A 28 12.31 1.52 -14.84
CA ALA A 28 11.91 2.64 -14.01
C ALA A 28 10.38 2.73 -13.87
N SER A 29 9.64 2.49 -14.95
CA SER A 29 8.17 2.49 -14.92
C SER A 29 7.60 1.39 -14.01
N GLU A 30 8.21 0.21 -14.03
CA GLU A 30 7.85 -0.89 -13.14
C GLU A 30 8.18 -0.57 -11.68
N ALA A 31 9.39 -0.10 -11.39
CA ALA A 31 9.81 0.28 -10.05
C ALA A 31 8.94 1.40 -9.45
N ILE A 32 8.56 2.40 -10.26
CA ILE A 32 7.64 3.46 -9.84
C ILE A 32 6.26 2.87 -9.51
N ARG A 33 5.74 1.96 -10.36
CA ARG A 33 4.45 1.30 -10.11
C ARG A 33 4.46 0.51 -8.81
N GLU A 34 5.52 -0.27 -8.56
CA GLU A 34 5.68 -1.03 -7.33
C GLU A 34 5.76 -0.12 -6.09
N SER A 35 6.51 0.98 -6.18
CA SER A 35 6.61 1.96 -5.10
C SER A 35 5.24 2.59 -4.79
N ILE A 36 4.46 2.97 -5.82
CA ILE A 36 3.10 3.49 -5.65
C ILE A 36 2.19 2.45 -4.99
N LEU A 37 2.26 1.18 -5.41
CA LEU A 37 1.45 0.11 -4.80
C LEU A 37 1.81 -0.11 -3.33
N ARG A 38 3.10 -0.08 -3.00
CA ARG A 38 3.58 -0.17 -1.62
C ARG A 38 3.04 0.98 -0.77
N LEU A 39 3.10 2.21 -1.27
CA LEU A 39 2.56 3.38 -0.57
C LEU A 39 1.04 3.28 -0.36
N LYS A 40 0.30 2.81 -1.37
CA LYS A 40 -1.15 2.58 -1.24
C LYS A 40 -1.48 1.53 -0.19
N ARG A 41 -0.73 0.42 -0.15
CA ARG A 41 -0.90 -0.62 0.87
C ARG A 41 -0.60 -0.11 2.27
N ALA A 42 0.47 0.67 2.44
CA ALA A 42 0.81 1.28 3.72
C ALA A 42 -0.28 2.24 4.20
N LYS A 43 -0.79 3.08 3.30
CA LYS A 43 -1.91 3.99 3.59
C LYS A 43 -3.17 3.22 4.01
N LEU A 44 -3.55 2.17 3.28
CA LEU A 44 -4.70 1.35 3.62
C LEU A 44 -4.53 0.68 5.00
N ALA A 45 -3.35 0.14 5.30
CA ALA A 45 -3.06 -0.47 6.59
C ALA A 45 -3.22 0.55 7.74
N GLN A 46 -2.75 1.78 7.54
CA GLN A 46 -2.93 2.87 8.50
C GLN A 46 -4.42 3.21 8.68
N GLU A 47 -5.18 3.39 7.59
CA GLU A 47 -6.61 3.67 7.65
C GLU A 47 -7.40 2.56 8.37
N MET A 48 -7.03 1.30 8.16
CA MET A 48 -7.62 0.16 8.87
C MET A 48 -7.29 0.19 10.36
N GLU A 49 -6.03 0.44 10.73
CA GLU A 49 -5.63 0.55 12.13
C GLU A 49 -6.38 1.67 12.85
N GLU A 50 -6.48 2.84 12.21
CA GLU A 50 -7.24 3.98 12.71
C GLU A 50 -8.73 3.63 12.87
N GLY A 51 -9.33 2.97 11.87
CA GLY A 51 -10.72 2.52 11.92
C GLY A 51 -10.99 1.53 13.05
N TYR A 52 -10.14 0.50 13.22
CA TYR A 52 -10.28 -0.47 14.31
C TYR A 52 -10.09 0.17 15.68
N ARG A 53 -9.17 1.14 15.81
CA ARG A 53 -8.99 1.87 17.06
C ARG A 53 -10.21 2.70 17.40
N ALA A 54 -10.81 3.37 16.41
CA ALA A 54 -12.03 4.15 16.57
C ALA A 54 -13.21 3.24 16.99
N GLU A 55 -13.39 2.11 16.30
CA GLU A 55 -14.45 1.13 16.61
C GLU A 55 -14.32 0.56 18.02
N ALA A 56 -13.09 0.26 18.46
CA ALA A 56 -12.84 -0.23 19.82
C ALA A 56 -13.18 0.81 20.90
N THR A 57 -13.07 2.10 20.58
CA THR A 57 -13.45 3.19 21.52
C THR A 57 -14.93 3.56 21.46
N ALA A 58 -15.58 3.39 20.31
CA ALA A 58 -16.99 3.66 20.12
C ALA A 58 -17.53 2.69 19.06
N SER A 59 -18.15 1.61 19.54
CA SER A 59 -18.76 0.59 18.68
C SER A 59 -19.79 1.24 17.75
N SER A 60 -19.64 1.00 16.46
CA SER A 60 -20.61 1.40 15.43
C SER A 60 -21.80 0.46 15.35
N LEU A 61 -21.75 -0.70 16.02
CA LEU A 61 -22.88 -1.61 16.15
C LEU A 61 -24.00 -0.96 16.96
N ASP A 62 -25.22 -1.09 16.43
CA ASP A 62 -26.44 -0.76 17.14
C ASP A 62 -26.52 -1.61 18.43
N PRO A 63 -26.72 -0.99 19.61
CA PRO A 63 -26.80 -1.70 20.90
C PRO A 63 -27.79 -2.88 20.89
N ASP A 64 -28.84 -2.81 20.06
CA ASP A 64 -29.85 -3.87 19.94
C ASP A 64 -29.30 -5.16 19.32
N TRP A 65 -28.11 -5.10 18.68
CA TRP A 65 -27.39 -6.27 18.15
C TRP A 65 -26.32 -6.83 19.11
N ALA A 66 -26.14 -6.23 20.28
CA ALA A 66 -25.08 -6.62 21.23
C ALA A 66 -25.34 -7.97 21.93
N GLY A 67 -26.54 -8.55 21.78
CA GLY A 67 -26.86 -9.88 22.28
C GLY A 67 -27.93 -10.54 21.43
N PHE A 68 -27.65 -11.73 20.93
CA PHE A 68 -28.67 -12.64 20.39
C PHE A 68 -28.68 -13.91 21.25
N GLU A 69 -29.86 -14.32 21.70
CA GLU A 69 -30.03 -15.63 22.34
C GLU A 69 -29.99 -16.70 21.26
N VAL A 70 -29.05 -17.64 21.39
CA VAL A 70 -29.03 -18.85 20.54
C VAL A 70 -29.92 -19.87 21.22
N GLU A 71 -31.11 -20.12 20.69
CA GLU A 71 -31.94 -21.24 21.13
C GLU A 71 -31.16 -22.56 20.90
N GLY A 72 -30.93 -23.29 21.99
CA GLY A 72 -30.18 -24.53 22.01
C GLY A 72 -30.84 -25.62 21.18
N LEU A 73 -30.02 -26.31 20.38
CA LEU A 73 -30.34 -27.54 19.64
C LEU A 73 -30.78 -28.69 20.56
#